data_AF-A0A7Y4ZN11-F1
#
_entry.id   AF-A0A7Y4ZN11-F1
#
_cell.length_a   1.000
_cell.length_b   1.000
_cell.length_c   1.000
_cell.angle_alpha   90.00
_cell.angle_beta   90.00
_cell.angle_gamma   90.00
#
_symmetry.space_group_name_H-M   'P 1'
#
loop_
_entity.id
_entity.type
_entity.pdbx_description
1 polymer ?
#
loop_
_entity_poly.entity_id
_entity_poly.type
_entity_poly.pdbx_seq_one_letter_code
_entity_poly.pdbx_strand_id
1 'polypeptide(L)'
;MSNLRTPTAPIPLGPRLEAVLELAYRARRAVLLEGPTGIGKSEIVRHVAARLGITTVVLDLSLLEPPDLVGLPTIRDGRTSYAVPQALPMDGAGILMLEELNRAERYIQQPALQLLTARRLHEYELPPGWVCFAAINPESADYQVTVLDRALRARFMELSVRADRASWLAWAQMHGVHPGVLAVAQAHERVFDDVPPRTWTYASQVLKALTPAELEDAVLLRDALGGYLPAAWVETLLASRDKWSARLSFDVRALLGEYASGTELSAQIRGYRERGETDRLDELTKRLVPLLEGPEAGVLAAKKQLSLGSFEALLGDLPGDHRERLQEALGNNATAIALVDVTPQELIHNYAGGLAEKKIRAWNGDPLKQHRVGLALTGLRAHLERQSATADLKRSNVVRTCLGVLLPQVHERWALPLVDTMKRLGITPIRPQ
;
A
#
# COMPACT_ATOMS: atom_id res chain seq x y z
N MET A 1 -4.43 -57.70 -5.53
CA MET A 1 -4.82 -57.13 -4.22
C MET A 1 -4.27 -55.71 -4.13
N SER A 2 -5.14 -54.73 -4.36
CA SER A 2 -4.81 -53.31 -4.43
C SER A 2 -4.67 -52.74 -3.01
N ASN A 3 -3.45 -52.61 -2.51
CA ASN A 3 -3.17 -51.81 -1.31
C ASN A 3 -3.26 -50.33 -1.69
N LEU A 4 -4.49 -49.82 -1.80
CA LEU A 4 -4.77 -48.38 -1.80
C LEU A 4 -4.40 -47.87 -0.42
N ARG A 5 -3.23 -47.22 -0.31
CA ARG A 5 -2.96 -46.33 0.83
C ARG A 5 -4.11 -45.35 0.92
N THR A 6 -4.76 -45.27 2.07
CA THR A 6 -5.74 -44.22 2.37
C THR A 6 -5.12 -42.87 2.00
N PRO A 7 -5.75 -42.02 1.18
CA PRO A 7 -5.15 -40.75 0.80
C PRO A 7 -4.97 -39.90 2.08
N THR A 8 -3.73 -39.75 2.51
CA THR A 8 -3.36 -38.81 3.57
C THR A 8 -3.68 -37.40 3.10
N ALA A 9 -4.39 -36.64 3.92
CA ALA A 9 -4.74 -35.25 3.61
C ALA A 9 -3.50 -34.43 3.22
N PRO A 10 -3.57 -33.57 2.18
CA PRO A 10 -2.43 -32.79 1.73
C PRO A 10 -1.84 -31.92 2.85
N ILE A 11 -0.52 -31.87 2.92
CA ILE A 11 0.22 -31.10 3.92
C ILE A 11 0.18 -29.61 3.53
N PRO A 12 -0.32 -28.71 4.40
CA PRO A 12 -0.22 -27.27 4.15
C PRO A 12 1.25 -26.85 4.10
N LEU A 13 1.60 -26.01 3.14
CA LEU A 13 2.91 -25.37 3.11
C LEU A 13 3.09 -24.53 4.38
N GLY A 14 4.21 -24.71 5.09
CA GLY A 14 4.49 -24.02 6.34
C GLY A 14 5.36 -24.87 7.27
N PRO A 15 5.40 -24.55 8.57
CA PRO A 15 6.37 -25.13 9.51
C PRO A 15 6.37 -26.66 9.58
N ARG A 16 5.20 -27.28 9.41
CA ARG A 16 5.10 -28.75 9.41
C ARG A 16 5.78 -29.38 8.20
N LEU A 17 5.59 -28.80 7.01
CA LEU A 17 6.25 -29.30 5.79
C LEU A 17 7.75 -29.01 5.86
N GLU A 18 8.16 -27.84 6.35
CA GLU A 18 9.57 -27.50 6.57
C GLU A 18 10.29 -28.55 7.42
N ALA A 19 9.71 -28.93 8.57
CA ALA A 19 10.30 -29.95 9.44
C ALA A 19 10.43 -31.32 8.75
N VAL A 20 9.46 -31.69 7.91
CA VAL A 20 9.51 -32.94 7.12
C VAL A 20 10.62 -32.87 6.07
N LEU A 21 10.77 -31.75 5.38
CA LEU A 21 11.82 -31.53 4.38
C LEU A 21 13.22 -31.51 5.02
N GLU A 22 13.38 -30.86 6.18
CA GLU A 22 14.62 -30.89 6.96
C GLU A 22 14.97 -32.32 7.40
N LEU A 23 13.99 -33.10 7.83
CA LEU A 23 14.17 -34.53 8.14
C LEU A 23 14.58 -35.33 6.90
N ALA A 24 13.92 -35.14 5.77
CA ALA A 24 14.22 -35.83 4.52
C ALA A 24 15.65 -35.54 4.04
N TYR A 25 16.08 -34.27 4.13
CA TYR A 25 17.45 -33.87 3.82
C TYR A 25 18.47 -34.60 4.73
N ARG A 26 18.28 -34.58 6.06
CA ARG A 26 19.16 -35.27 7.01
C ARG A 26 19.19 -36.78 6.80
N ALA A 27 18.06 -37.37 6.44
CA ALA A 27 17.94 -38.79 6.11
C ALA A 27 18.44 -39.15 4.71
N ARG A 28 18.95 -38.17 3.93
CA ARG A 28 19.42 -38.33 2.54
C ARG A 28 18.35 -38.98 1.64
N ARG A 29 17.08 -38.60 1.82
CA ARG A 29 15.95 -39.12 1.03
C ARG A 29 15.50 -38.12 -0.02
N ALA A 30 15.32 -38.60 -1.25
CA ALA A 30 14.68 -37.83 -2.30
C ALA A 30 13.20 -37.60 -1.97
N VAL A 31 12.70 -36.40 -2.26
CA VAL A 31 11.31 -36.00 -1.99
C VAL A 31 10.60 -35.72 -3.30
N LEU A 32 9.33 -36.12 -3.39
CA LEU A 32 8.43 -35.74 -4.47
C LEU A 32 7.28 -34.91 -3.88
N LEU A 33 7.27 -33.62 -4.18
CA LEU A 33 6.22 -32.68 -3.80
C LEU A 33 5.12 -32.67 -4.87
N GLU A 34 3.94 -33.16 -4.53
CA GLU A 34 2.77 -33.17 -5.43
C GLU A 34 1.76 -32.12 -4.98
N GLY A 35 1.50 -31.12 -5.82
CA GLY A 35 0.49 -30.10 -5.55
C GLY A 35 0.37 -29.09 -6.70
N PRO A 36 -0.67 -28.25 -6.73
CA PRO A 36 -0.90 -27.31 -7.83
C PRO A 36 0.27 -26.35 -8.09
N THR A 37 0.35 -25.80 -9.30
CA THR A 37 1.36 -24.78 -9.62
C THR A 37 1.10 -23.48 -8.87
N GLY A 38 2.15 -22.70 -8.59
CA GLY A 38 2.02 -21.38 -7.94
C GLY A 38 1.61 -21.39 -6.45
N ILE A 39 1.64 -22.54 -5.77
CA ILE A 39 1.34 -22.62 -4.33
C ILE A 39 2.54 -22.31 -3.42
N GLY A 40 3.77 -22.29 -3.95
CA GLY A 40 4.99 -21.99 -3.18
C GLY A 40 5.95 -23.17 -2.94
N LYS A 41 5.88 -24.26 -3.72
CA LYS A 41 6.63 -25.51 -3.48
C LYS A 41 8.15 -25.28 -3.48
N SER A 42 8.64 -24.43 -4.35
CA SER A 42 10.08 -24.17 -4.50
C SER A 42 10.55 -23.14 -3.49
N GLU A 43 9.70 -22.17 -3.17
CA GLU A 43 9.94 -21.16 -2.13
C GLU A 43 10.15 -21.83 -0.76
N ILE A 44 9.31 -22.82 -0.40
CA ILE A 44 9.48 -23.53 0.88
C ILE A 44 10.77 -24.38 0.91
N VAL A 45 11.17 -24.97 -0.23
CA VAL A 45 12.45 -25.69 -0.31
C VAL A 45 13.64 -24.73 -0.16
N ARG A 46 13.62 -23.57 -0.82
CA ARG A 46 14.64 -22.53 -0.65
C ARG A 46 14.69 -22.03 0.80
N HIS A 47 13.54 -21.86 1.44
CA HIS A 47 13.47 -21.46 2.85
C HIS A 47 14.13 -22.50 3.76
N VAL A 48 13.82 -23.79 3.57
CA VAL A 48 14.43 -24.88 4.35
C VAL A 48 15.95 -24.92 4.15
N ALA A 49 16.42 -24.79 2.91
CA ALA A 49 17.85 -24.75 2.64
C ALA A 49 18.55 -23.56 3.32
N ALA A 50 17.94 -22.37 3.29
CA ALA A 50 18.46 -21.19 3.96
C ALA A 50 18.55 -21.39 5.49
N ARG A 51 17.54 -21.99 6.11
CA ARG A 51 17.55 -22.34 7.56
C ARG A 51 18.65 -23.32 7.92
N LEU A 52 18.94 -24.27 7.03
CA LEU A 52 20.00 -25.27 7.21
C LEU A 52 21.40 -24.73 6.86
N GLY A 53 21.50 -23.53 6.30
CA GLY A 53 22.77 -22.96 5.83
C GLY A 53 23.36 -23.70 4.61
N ILE A 54 22.51 -24.27 3.76
CA ILE A 54 22.90 -25.03 2.56
C ILE A 54 22.36 -24.37 1.28
N THR A 55 22.93 -24.73 0.14
CA THR A 55 22.57 -24.15 -1.16
C THR A 55 21.27 -24.75 -1.71
N THR A 56 20.54 -24.00 -2.55
CA THR A 56 19.48 -24.56 -3.40
C THR A 56 19.81 -24.28 -4.86
N VAL A 57 19.72 -25.30 -5.71
CA VAL A 57 19.71 -25.17 -7.17
C VAL A 57 18.35 -25.62 -7.66
N VAL A 58 17.74 -24.83 -8.55
CA VAL A 58 16.41 -25.12 -9.12
C VAL A 58 16.53 -25.29 -10.61
N LEU A 59 16.08 -26.43 -11.13
CA LEU A 59 16.01 -26.72 -12.55
C LEU A 59 14.55 -26.95 -12.95
N ASP A 60 14.03 -26.12 -13.85
CA ASP A 60 12.73 -26.33 -14.48
C ASP A 60 12.89 -27.28 -15.66
N LEU A 61 12.53 -28.55 -15.44
CA LEU A 61 12.73 -29.61 -16.43
C LEU A 61 11.87 -29.43 -17.68
N SER A 62 10.81 -28.62 -17.62
CA SER A 62 9.96 -28.33 -18.78
C SER A 62 10.59 -27.36 -19.78
N LEU A 63 11.66 -26.67 -19.35
CA LEU A 63 12.39 -25.68 -20.16
C LEU A 63 13.76 -26.18 -20.62
N LEU A 64 14.21 -27.36 -20.19
CA LEU A 64 15.54 -27.88 -20.50
C LEU A 64 15.59 -28.68 -21.79
N GLU A 65 16.71 -28.55 -22.49
CA GLU A 65 17.15 -29.50 -23.51
C GLU A 65 18.13 -30.53 -22.90
N PRO A 66 18.38 -31.68 -23.56
CA PRO A 66 19.27 -32.71 -23.01
C PRO A 66 20.65 -32.19 -22.60
N PRO A 67 21.33 -31.32 -23.39
CA PRO A 67 22.63 -30.78 -23.00
C PRO A 67 22.64 -30.00 -21.68
N ASP A 68 21.52 -29.36 -21.31
CA ASP A 68 21.43 -28.52 -20.11
C ASP A 68 21.44 -29.35 -18.82
N LEU A 69 21.02 -30.62 -18.91
CA LEU A 69 20.99 -31.55 -17.77
C LEU A 69 22.08 -32.62 -17.85
N VAL A 70 22.30 -33.18 -19.03
CA VAL A 70 23.19 -34.33 -19.25
C VAL A 70 24.62 -33.89 -19.57
N GLY A 71 24.78 -32.69 -20.14
CA GLY A 71 26.05 -32.17 -20.62
C GLY A 71 26.28 -32.37 -22.11
N LEU A 72 27.23 -31.62 -22.66
CA LEU A 72 27.62 -31.73 -24.06
C LEU A 72 28.70 -32.80 -24.24
N PRO A 73 28.59 -33.68 -25.25
CA PRO A 73 29.65 -34.64 -25.55
C PRO A 73 30.89 -33.91 -26.05
N THR A 74 32.04 -34.26 -25.47
CA THR A 74 33.37 -33.78 -25.83
C THR A 74 34.29 -34.98 -26.06
N ILE A 75 35.38 -34.78 -26.82
CA ILE A 75 36.36 -35.84 -27.06
C ILE A 75 37.58 -35.58 -26.18
N ARG A 76 37.93 -36.56 -25.33
CA ARG A 76 39.15 -36.58 -24.51
C ARG A 76 39.85 -37.91 -24.70
N ASP A 77 41.13 -37.88 -25.08
CA ASP A 77 41.97 -39.06 -25.32
C ASP A 77 41.32 -40.11 -26.25
N GLY A 78 40.64 -39.64 -27.30
CA GLY A 78 39.95 -40.50 -28.27
C GLY A 78 38.68 -41.18 -27.74
N ARG A 79 38.17 -40.78 -26.57
CA ARG A 79 36.92 -41.27 -25.97
C ARG A 79 35.92 -40.13 -25.78
N THR A 80 34.63 -40.45 -25.86
CA THR A 80 33.55 -39.52 -25.50
C THR A 80 33.55 -39.29 -24.00
N SER A 81 33.50 -38.02 -23.59
CA SER A 81 33.34 -37.56 -22.22
C SER A 81 32.33 -36.43 -22.19
N TYR A 82 31.53 -36.30 -21.13
CA TYR A 82 30.51 -35.26 -21.07
C TYR A 82 30.99 -34.04 -20.29
N ALA A 83 30.87 -32.85 -20.89
CA ALA A 83 31.09 -31.59 -20.21
C ALA A 83 29.91 -31.31 -19.27
N VAL A 84 30.19 -31.27 -17.96
CA VAL A 84 29.17 -31.09 -16.93
C VAL A 84 28.54 -29.69 -17.03
N PRO A 85 27.20 -29.57 -17.08
CA PRO A 85 26.52 -28.28 -17.09
C PRO A 85 26.87 -27.46 -15.84
N GLN A 86 27.10 -26.15 -16.02
CA GLN A 86 27.42 -25.24 -14.91
C GLN A 86 26.32 -25.17 -13.84
N ALA A 87 25.08 -25.45 -14.23
CA ALA A 87 23.95 -25.45 -13.31
C ALA A 87 24.02 -26.61 -12.28
N LEU A 88 24.78 -27.68 -12.56
CA LEU A 88 24.94 -28.79 -11.63
C LEU A 88 26.05 -28.51 -10.60
N PRO A 89 25.82 -28.82 -9.32
CA PRO A 89 26.79 -28.54 -8.27
C PRO A 89 27.99 -29.50 -8.30
N MET A 90 29.19 -28.97 -8.10
CA MET A 90 30.43 -29.76 -8.11
C MET A 90 30.94 -30.11 -6.71
N ASP A 91 30.55 -29.37 -5.68
CA ASP A 91 30.95 -29.56 -4.29
C ASP A 91 29.89 -29.05 -3.30
N GLY A 92 30.23 -29.06 -2.00
CA GLY A 92 29.39 -28.50 -0.95
C GLY A 92 28.14 -29.32 -0.60
N ALA A 93 27.14 -28.63 -0.07
CA ALA A 93 25.90 -29.20 0.42
C ALA A 93 24.69 -28.37 -0.03
N GLY A 94 23.62 -29.04 -0.44
CA GLY A 94 22.44 -28.35 -0.93
C GLY A 94 21.26 -29.23 -1.30
N ILE A 95 20.21 -28.60 -1.80
CA ILE A 95 19.05 -29.26 -2.39
C ILE A 95 19.03 -28.97 -3.88
N LEU A 96 19.04 -30.02 -4.70
CA LEU A 96 18.80 -29.92 -6.14
C LEU A 96 17.30 -30.14 -6.37
N MET A 97 16.58 -29.05 -6.67
CA MET A 97 15.14 -29.04 -6.90
C MET A 97 14.85 -29.20 -8.40
N LEU A 98 14.12 -30.24 -8.76
CA LEU A 98 13.68 -30.53 -10.13
C LEU A 98 12.19 -30.20 -10.27
N GLU A 99 11.88 -29.07 -10.92
CA GLU A 99 10.51 -28.62 -11.14
C GLU A 99 9.90 -29.24 -12.39
N GLU A 100 8.56 -29.33 -12.38
CA GLU A 100 7.75 -29.75 -13.53
C GLU A 100 8.16 -31.12 -14.11
N LEU A 101 8.60 -32.05 -13.24
CA LEU A 101 9.12 -33.36 -13.63
C LEU A 101 8.14 -34.15 -14.51
N ASN A 102 6.85 -34.11 -14.20
CA ASN A 102 5.83 -34.81 -14.98
C ASN A 102 5.33 -34.02 -16.20
N ARG A 103 5.80 -32.79 -16.44
CA ARG A 103 5.54 -32.02 -17.66
C ARG A 103 6.72 -31.99 -18.63
N ALA A 104 7.91 -32.32 -18.14
CA ALA A 104 9.09 -32.44 -18.98
C ALA A 104 8.94 -33.55 -20.02
N GLU A 105 9.63 -33.42 -21.15
CA GLU A 105 9.67 -34.45 -22.18
C GLU A 105 10.33 -35.74 -21.65
N ARG A 106 9.90 -36.91 -22.16
CA ARG A 106 10.37 -38.21 -21.64
C ARG A 106 11.89 -38.35 -21.66
N TYR A 107 12.57 -37.77 -22.65
CA TYR A 107 14.02 -37.82 -22.78
C TYR A 107 14.76 -36.93 -21.77
N ILE A 108 14.08 -35.96 -21.13
CA ILE A 108 14.60 -35.20 -19.97
C ILE A 108 14.25 -35.90 -18.66
N GLN A 109 13.04 -36.47 -18.58
CA GLN A 109 12.58 -37.19 -17.39
C GLN A 109 13.51 -38.35 -17.03
N GLN A 110 13.96 -39.12 -18.00
CA GLN A 110 14.81 -40.29 -17.75
C GLN A 110 16.16 -39.93 -17.09
N PRO A 111 16.97 -39.01 -17.64
CA PRO A 111 18.16 -38.50 -16.96
C PRO A 111 17.85 -37.87 -15.60
N ALA A 112 16.79 -37.07 -15.47
CA ALA A 112 16.41 -36.48 -14.18
C ALA A 112 16.16 -37.57 -13.12
N LEU A 113 15.43 -38.62 -13.46
CA LEU A 113 15.18 -39.77 -12.59
C LEU A 113 16.45 -40.56 -12.27
N GLN A 114 17.36 -40.70 -13.23
CA GLN A 114 18.67 -41.30 -12.97
C GLN A 114 19.48 -40.46 -11.97
N LEU A 115 19.53 -39.15 -12.14
CA LEU A 115 20.19 -38.23 -11.23
C LEU A 115 19.57 -38.28 -9.82
N LEU A 116 18.24 -38.35 -9.73
CA LEU A 116 17.51 -38.47 -8.46
C LEU A 116 17.84 -39.78 -7.71
N THR A 117 18.04 -40.87 -8.43
CA THR A 117 18.09 -42.23 -7.86
C THR A 117 19.50 -42.77 -7.73
N ALA A 118 20.26 -42.74 -8.82
CA ALA A 118 21.65 -43.18 -8.88
C ALA A 118 22.64 -42.08 -8.51
N ARG A 119 22.18 -40.83 -8.36
CA ARG A 119 23.02 -39.66 -8.06
C ARG A 119 24.11 -39.42 -9.12
N ARG A 120 23.91 -39.90 -10.34
CA ARG A 120 24.92 -39.87 -11.40
C ARG A 120 24.31 -39.61 -12.77
N LEU A 121 25.05 -38.90 -13.60
CA LEU A 121 24.81 -38.73 -15.04
C LEU A 121 26.14 -38.90 -15.75
N HIS A 122 26.28 -39.95 -16.56
CA HIS A 122 27.57 -40.33 -17.17
C HIS A 122 28.71 -40.37 -16.12
N GLU A 123 29.75 -39.56 -16.28
CA GLU A 123 30.86 -39.44 -15.34
C GLU A 123 30.57 -38.55 -14.13
N TYR A 124 29.55 -37.68 -14.21
CA TYR A 124 29.17 -36.79 -13.12
C TYR A 124 28.49 -37.56 -11.98
N GLU A 125 28.88 -37.22 -10.74
CA GLU A 125 28.27 -37.72 -9.52
C GLU A 125 27.88 -36.53 -8.63
N LEU A 126 26.63 -36.52 -8.18
CA LEU A 126 26.09 -35.47 -7.33
C LEU A 126 26.78 -35.50 -5.97
N PRO A 127 27.41 -34.39 -5.52
CA PRO A 127 28.24 -34.41 -4.32
C PRO A 127 27.47 -34.87 -3.08
N PRO A 128 28.10 -35.61 -2.14
CA PRO A 128 27.40 -36.31 -1.06
C PRO A 128 26.59 -35.40 -0.13
N GLY A 129 26.95 -34.11 -0.05
CA GLY A 129 26.20 -33.09 0.71
C GLY A 129 24.87 -32.70 0.08
N TRP A 130 24.59 -33.12 -1.16
CA TRP A 130 23.38 -32.76 -1.90
C TRP A 130 22.30 -33.83 -1.84
N VAL A 131 21.04 -33.39 -1.85
CA VAL A 131 19.85 -34.25 -1.92
C VAL A 131 18.91 -33.69 -2.99
N CYS A 132 18.34 -34.57 -3.80
CA CYS A 132 17.44 -34.15 -4.87
C CYS A 132 15.98 -34.15 -4.41
N PHE A 133 15.28 -33.04 -4.59
CA PHE A 133 13.83 -32.94 -4.44
C PHE A 133 13.20 -32.70 -5.82
N ALA A 134 11.96 -33.11 -6.01
CA ALA A 134 11.21 -32.91 -7.24
C ALA A 134 9.82 -32.36 -6.95
N ALA A 135 9.27 -31.60 -7.88
CA ALA A 135 7.89 -31.13 -7.86
C ALA A 135 7.13 -31.64 -9.09
N ILE A 136 5.88 -32.03 -8.86
CA ILE A 136 4.92 -32.40 -9.90
C ILE A 136 3.59 -31.71 -9.67
N ASN A 137 2.86 -31.47 -10.76
CA ASN A 137 1.47 -31.05 -10.69
C ASN A 137 0.57 -32.29 -10.60
N PRO A 138 -0.56 -32.21 -9.87
CA PRO A 138 -1.49 -33.33 -9.74
C PRO A 138 -2.14 -33.67 -11.09
N GLU A 139 -2.56 -34.92 -11.22
CA GLU A 139 -3.36 -35.40 -12.34
C GLU A 139 -4.79 -34.85 -12.22
N SER A 140 -5.03 -33.64 -12.75
CA SER A 140 -6.38 -33.07 -12.90
C SER A 140 -6.64 -32.67 -14.35
N ALA A 141 -7.91 -32.45 -14.71
CA ALA A 141 -8.34 -32.12 -16.06
C ALA A 141 -7.65 -30.86 -16.65
N ASP A 142 -7.13 -29.98 -15.78
CA ASP A 142 -6.54 -28.70 -16.16
C ASP A 142 -5.04 -28.78 -16.47
N TYR A 143 -4.36 -29.89 -16.13
CA TYR A 143 -2.92 -30.04 -16.33
C TYR A 143 -2.61 -31.14 -17.35
N GLN A 144 -1.87 -30.78 -18.41
CA GLN A 144 -1.25 -31.76 -19.31
C GLN A 144 0.01 -32.32 -18.64
N VAL A 145 -0.13 -33.49 -18.01
CA VAL A 145 0.95 -34.18 -17.30
C VAL A 145 1.13 -35.60 -17.81
N THR A 146 2.38 -36.06 -17.83
CA THR A 146 2.74 -37.46 -18.04
C THR A 146 2.75 -38.18 -16.70
N VAL A 147 1.85 -39.14 -16.52
CA VAL A 147 1.78 -39.96 -15.30
C VAL A 147 3.13 -40.63 -15.02
N LEU A 148 3.70 -40.36 -13.85
CA LEU A 148 4.87 -41.08 -13.37
C LEU A 148 4.43 -42.46 -12.89
N ASP A 149 5.05 -43.52 -13.41
CA ASP A 149 4.70 -44.87 -13.01
C ASP A 149 5.01 -45.14 -11.52
N ARG A 150 4.36 -46.17 -10.98
CA ARG A 150 4.49 -46.53 -9.57
C ARG A 150 5.92 -46.89 -9.14
N ALA A 151 6.70 -47.49 -10.03
CA ALA A 151 8.08 -47.89 -9.72
C ALA A 151 8.99 -46.66 -9.60
N LEU A 152 8.74 -45.61 -10.38
CA LEU A 152 9.40 -44.32 -10.25
C LEU A 152 8.99 -43.62 -8.96
N ARG A 153 7.69 -43.50 -8.69
CA ARG A 153 7.16 -42.89 -7.46
C ARG A 153 7.67 -43.56 -6.18
N ALA A 154 7.82 -44.89 -6.18
CA ALA A 154 8.33 -45.66 -5.04
C ALA A 154 9.77 -45.31 -4.61
N ARG A 155 10.53 -44.56 -5.42
CA ARG A 155 11.89 -44.12 -5.10
C ARG A 155 11.91 -42.82 -4.28
N PHE A 156 10.76 -42.20 -4.06
CA PHE A 156 10.63 -40.94 -3.35
C PHE A 156 9.93 -41.09 -2.01
N MET A 157 10.23 -40.15 -1.11
CA MET A 157 9.28 -39.75 -0.09
C MET A 157 8.22 -38.87 -0.76
N GLU A 158 7.05 -39.44 -1.01
CA GLU A 158 5.94 -38.74 -1.65
C GLU A 158 5.17 -37.89 -0.64
N LEU A 159 5.04 -36.59 -0.92
CA LEU A 159 4.35 -35.62 -0.08
C LEU A 159 3.33 -34.87 -0.93
N SER A 160 2.04 -35.13 -0.70
CA SER A 160 0.97 -34.28 -1.24
C SER A 160 0.90 -32.99 -0.43
N VAL A 161 0.86 -31.85 -1.13
CA VAL A 161 0.95 -30.52 -0.52
C VAL A 161 -0.12 -29.56 -1.05
N ARG A 162 -0.51 -28.59 -0.23
CA ARG A 162 -1.49 -27.55 -0.58
C ARG A 162 -1.07 -26.19 -0.05
N ALA A 163 -1.58 -25.13 -0.68
CA ALA A 163 -1.41 -23.77 -0.17
C ALA A 163 -1.93 -23.65 1.27
N ASP A 164 -1.29 -22.78 2.05
CA ASP A 164 -1.67 -22.46 3.41
C ASP A 164 -1.86 -20.96 3.56
N ARG A 165 -3.06 -20.57 4.01
CA ARG A 165 -3.44 -19.17 4.14
C ARG A 165 -2.60 -18.44 5.17
N ALA A 166 -2.40 -19.04 6.34
CA ALA A 166 -1.67 -18.43 7.44
C ALA A 166 -0.20 -18.21 7.07
N SER A 167 0.46 -19.23 6.51
CA SER A 167 1.86 -19.15 6.10
C SER A 167 2.05 -18.15 4.95
N TRP A 168 1.13 -18.12 3.98
CA TRP A 168 1.19 -17.12 2.91
C TRP A 168 0.95 -15.70 3.43
N LEU A 169 0.01 -15.47 4.35
CA LEU A 169 -0.24 -14.15 4.92
C LEU A 169 0.98 -13.61 5.67
N ALA A 170 1.65 -14.46 6.45
CA ALA A 170 2.89 -14.10 7.14
C ALA A 170 3.99 -13.71 6.13
N TRP A 171 4.17 -14.50 5.08
CA TRP A 171 5.10 -14.18 3.99
C TRP A 171 4.74 -12.87 3.28
N ALA A 172 3.46 -12.70 2.93
CA ALA A 172 2.95 -11.58 2.15
C ALA A 172 3.11 -10.24 2.88
N GLN A 173 2.93 -10.23 4.20
CA GLN A 173 3.19 -9.06 5.04
C GLN A 173 4.67 -8.65 4.99
N MET A 174 5.59 -9.61 5.11
CA MET A 174 7.04 -9.33 5.07
C MET A 174 7.53 -8.87 3.70
N HIS A 175 6.87 -9.30 2.62
CA HIS A 175 7.26 -8.99 1.24
C HIS A 175 6.44 -7.82 0.64
N GLY A 176 5.72 -7.10 1.50
CA GLY A 176 5.00 -5.88 1.16
C GLY A 176 3.88 -6.09 0.15
N VAL A 177 3.19 -7.24 0.13
CA VAL A 177 2.01 -7.45 -0.73
C VAL A 177 0.97 -6.35 -0.48
N HIS A 178 0.28 -5.93 -1.54
CA HIS A 178 -0.62 -4.77 -1.52
C HIS A 178 -1.70 -4.91 -0.43
N PRO A 179 -1.99 -3.85 0.37
CA PRO A 179 -2.90 -3.92 1.51
C PRO A 179 -4.30 -4.45 1.16
N GLY A 180 -4.84 -4.09 0.00
CA GLY A 180 -6.13 -4.60 -0.46
C GLY A 180 -6.15 -6.12 -0.67
N VAL A 181 -5.07 -6.68 -1.23
CA VAL A 181 -4.92 -8.13 -1.42
C VAL A 181 -4.78 -8.84 -0.06
N LEU A 182 -3.99 -8.27 0.86
CA LEU A 182 -3.87 -8.79 2.22
C LEU A 182 -5.22 -8.81 2.95
N ALA A 183 -6.00 -7.73 2.85
CA ALA A 183 -7.30 -7.63 3.49
C ALA A 183 -8.28 -8.70 2.98
N VAL A 184 -8.32 -8.93 1.66
CA VAL A 184 -9.14 -9.99 1.06
C VAL A 184 -8.67 -11.37 1.53
N ALA A 185 -7.37 -11.65 1.48
CA ALA A 185 -6.85 -12.94 1.93
C ALA A 185 -7.05 -13.19 3.44
N GLN A 186 -7.08 -12.14 4.27
CA GLN A 186 -7.39 -12.26 5.69
C GLN A 186 -8.88 -12.55 5.93
N ALA A 187 -9.76 -11.91 5.18
CA ALA A 187 -11.22 -12.03 5.34
C ALA A 187 -11.78 -13.35 4.80
N HIS A 188 -11.10 -13.97 3.83
CA HIS A 188 -11.64 -15.13 3.10
C HIS A 188 -10.80 -16.39 3.29
N GLU A 189 -11.34 -17.38 4.01
CA GLU A 189 -10.58 -18.57 4.36
C GLU A 189 -10.19 -19.46 3.17
N ARG A 190 -11.01 -19.44 2.13
CA ARG A 190 -10.93 -20.26 0.92
C ARG A 190 -10.35 -19.50 -0.29
N VAL A 191 -9.64 -18.41 -0.02
CA VAL A 191 -9.06 -17.51 -1.05
C VAL A 191 -8.11 -18.22 -2.03
N PHE A 192 -7.57 -19.38 -1.66
CA PHE A 192 -6.66 -20.18 -2.48
C PHE A 192 -7.24 -21.46 -3.08
N ASP A 193 -8.54 -21.69 -2.94
CA ASP A 193 -9.18 -22.88 -3.52
C ASP A 193 -9.19 -22.80 -5.05
N ASP A 194 -9.58 -21.64 -5.59
CA ASP A 194 -9.74 -21.43 -7.04
C ASP A 194 -8.62 -20.55 -7.64
N VAL A 195 -7.86 -19.83 -6.81
CA VAL A 195 -6.83 -18.89 -7.25
C VAL A 195 -5.53 -19.15 -6.50
N PRO A 196 -4.45 -19.58 -7.17
CA PRO A 196 -3.21 -19.90 -6.46
C PRO A 196 -2.58 -18.63 -5.87
N PRO A 197 -1.84 -18.75 -4.74
CA PRO A 197 -1.19 -17.63 -4.08
C PRO A 197 -0.34 -16.75 -5.01
N ARG A 198 0.35 -17.35 -5.99
CA ARG A 198 1.12 -16.62 -7.01
C ARG A 198 0.26 -15.63 -7.80
N THR A 199 -0.96 -15.98 -8.17
CA THR A 199 -1.85 -15.09 -8.92
C THR A 199 -2.24 -13.85 -8.10
N TRP A 200 -2.43 -14.00 -6.78
CA TRP A 200 -2.63 -12.88 -5.88
C TRP A 200 -1.41 -11.94 -5.80
N THR A 201 -0.20 -12.49 -5.93
CA THR A 201 1.01 -11.65 -6.02
C THR A 201 1.06 -10.83 -7.32
N TYR A 202 0.59 -11.37 -8.44
CA TYR A 202 0.46 -10.61 -9.69
C TYR A 202 -0.58 -9.50 -9.59
N ALA A 203 -1.76 -9.79 -9.03
CA ALA A 203 -2.76 -8.76 -8.75
C ALA A 203 -2.22 -7.65 -7.84
N SER A 204 -1.42 -8.02 -6.84
CA SER A 204 -0.73 -7.04 -5.99
C SER A 204 0.27 -6.16 -6.76
N GLN A 205 0.97 -6.70 -7.76
CA GLN A 205 1.92 -5.91 -8.55
C GLN A 205 1.18 -4.89 -9.43
N VAL A 206 0.07 -5.32 -10.05
CA VAL A 206 -0.82 -4.41 -10.80
C VAL A 206 -1.30 -3.28 -9.90
N LEU A 207 -1.87 -3.59 -8.73
CA LEU A 207 -2.39 -2.56 -7.82
C LEU A 207 -1.34 -1.54 -7.38
N LYS A 208 -0.10 -1.97 -7.17
CA LYS A 208 1.02 -1.09 -6.80
C LYS A 208 1.49 -0.19 -7.95
N ALA A 209 1.28 -0.60 -9.20
CA ALA A 209 1.71 0.15 -10.38
C ALA A 209 0.73 1.25 -10.79
N LEU A 210 -0.50 1.24 -10.25
CA LEU A 210 -1.54 2.18 -10.63
C LEU A 210 -1.21 3.62 -10.19
N THR A 211 -1.46 4.55 -11.10
CA THR A 211 -1.45 5.98 -10.81
C THR A 211 -2.71 6.41 -10.04
N PRO A 212 -2.71 7.63 -9.47
CA PRO A 212 -3.88 8.16 -8.79
C PRO A 212 -5.15 8.25 -9.62
N ALA A 213 -5.03 8.61 -10.91
CA ALA A 213 -6.17 8.71 -11.80
C ALA A 213 -6.73 7.32 -12.15
N GLU A 214 -5.84 6.35 -12.38
CA GLU A 214 -6.21 4.97 -12.71
C GLU A 214 -6.87 4.24 -11.54
N LEU A 215 -6.47 4.54 -10.30
CA LEU A 215 -7.13 4.03 -9.09
C LEU A 215 -8.60 4.46 -8.98
N GLU A 216 -8.96 5.61 -9.55
CA GLU A 216 -10.34 6.10 -9.54
C GLU A 216 -11.18 5.46 -10.65
N ASP A 217 -10.55 4.97 -11.73
CA ASP A 217 -11.21 4.34 -12.88
C ASP A 217 -11.59 2.88 -12.58
N ALA A 218 -12.82 2.69 -12.10
CA ALA A 218 -13.34 1.38 -11.77
C ALA A 218 -13.51 0.44 -12.98
N VAL A 219 -13.53 0.94 -14.23
CA VAL A 219 -13.60 0.09 -15.43
C VAL A 219 -12.22 -0.47 -15.72
N LEU A 220 -11.21 0.40 -15.75
CA LEU A 220 -9.82 0.00 -15.91
C LEU A 220 -9.38 -1.03 -14.87
N LEU A 221 -9.74 -0.82 -13.60
CA LEU A 221 -9.39 -1.77 -12.54
C LEU A 221 -10.02 -3.14 -12.75
N ARG A 222 -11.28 -3.20 -13.24
CA ARG A 222 -11.95 -4.46 -13.53
C ARG A 222 -11.25 -5.21 -14.65
N ASP A 223 -10.91 -4.51 -15.73
CA ASP A 223 -10.25 -5.10 -16.88
C ASP A 223 -8.82 -5.58 -16.52
N ALA A 224 -8.07 -4.75 -15.80
CA ALA A 224 -6.70 -5.07 -15.41
C ALA A 224 -6.63 -6.24 -14.41
N LEU A 225 -7.48 -6.24 -13.37
CA LEU A 225 -7.50 -7.31 -12.37
C LEU A 225 -8.21 -8.57 -12.86
N GLY A 226 -9.21 -8.43 -13.73
CA GLY A 226 -9.97 -9.52 -14.33
C GLY A 226 -9.11 -10.44 -15.21
N GLY A 227 -7.98 -9.95 -15.72
CA GLY A 227 -6.98 -10.80 -16.40
C GLY A 227 -6.30 -11.83 -15.50
N TYR A 228 -6.31 -11.63 -14.17
CA TYR A 228 -5.70 -12.53 -13.19
C TYR A 228 -6.73 -13.19 -12.26
N LEU A 229 -7.77 -12.46 -11.86
CA LEU A 229 -8.70 -12.85 -10.82
C LEU A 229 -10.11 -13.08 -11.38
N PRO A 230 -10.83 -14.11 -10.91
CA PRO A 230 -12.26 -14.25 -11.14
C PRO A 230 -13.04 -12.99 -10.74
N ALA A 231 -14.12 -12.69 -11.47
CA ALA A 231 -14.92 -11.47 -11.26
C ALA A 231 -15.37 -11.27 -9.80
N ALA A 232 -15.73 -12.35 -9.09
CA ALA A 232 -16.13 -12.29 -7.68
C ALA A 232 -15.01 -11.73 -6.78
N TRP A 233 -13.75 -12.11 -7.04
CA TRP A 233 -12.59 -11.60 -6.29
C TRP A 233 -12.24 -10.18 -6.67
N VAL A 234 -12.40 -9.81 -7.95
CA VAL A 234 -12.23 -8.43 -8.42
C VAL A 234 -13.22 -7.50 -7.71
N GLU A 235 -14.51 -7.83 -7.70
CA GLU A 235 -15.52 -7.00 -7.01
C GLU A 235 -15.27 -6.93 -5.50
N THR A 236 -14.78 -8.01 -4.88
CA THR A 236 -14.41 -8.00 -3.45
C THR A 236 -13.25 -7.04 -3.16
N LEU A 237 -12.22 -7.00 -4.03
CA LEU A 237 -11.14 -6.02 -3.94
C LEU A 237 -11.66 -4.59 -4.10
N LEU A 238 -12.49 -4.35 -5.12
CA LEU A 238 -13.04 -3.02 -5.40
C LEU A 238 -13.99 -2.52 -4.30
N ALA A 239 -14.77 -3.40 -3.68
CA ALA A 239 -15.65 -3.05 -2.56
C ALA A 239 -14.90 -2.51 -1.34
N SER A 240 -13.60 -2.82 -1.21
CA SER A 240 -12.75 -2.32 -0.12
C SER A 240 -11.81 -1.19 -0.56
N ARG A 241 -11.98 -0.65 -1.78
CA ARG A 241 -11.08 0.34 -2.40
C ARG A 241 -10.71 1.48 -1.49
N ASP A 242 -11.70 2.16 -0.91
CA ASP A 242 -11.47 3.35 -0.08
C ASP A 242 -10.59 3.09 1.15
N LYS A 243 -10.52 1.83 1.61
CA LYS A 243 -9.68 1.44 2.75
C LYS A 243 -8.22 1.24 2.36
N TRP A 244 -7.94 0.72 1.17
CA TRP A 244 -6.58 0.41 0.73
C TRP A 244 -6.02 1.40 -0.30
N SER A 245 -6.86 2.26 -0.89
CA SER A 245 -6.44 3.35 -1.78
C SER A 245 -5.92 4.57 -1.02
N ALA A 246 -6.11 4.60 0.31
CA ALA A 246 -5.58 5.65 1.16
C ALA A 246 -4.05 5.64 1.13
N ARG A 247 -3.42 6.66 0.51
CA ARG A 247 -1.95 6.76 0.46
C ARG A 247 -1.33 7.30 1.73
N LEU A 248 -2.17 7.80 2.64
CA LEU A 248 -1.79 8.30 3.95
C LEU A 248 -2.05 7.21 5.00
N SER A 249 -1.01 6.85 5.75
CA SER A 249 -1.04 5.81 6.78
C SER A 249 -1.61 6.28 8.12
N PHE A 250 -2.14 7.50 8.20
CA PHE A 250 -2.58 8.15 9.43
C PHE A 250 -3.98 8.78 9.27
N ASP A 251 -4.65 8.98 10.40
CA ASP A 251 -5.95 9.67 10.42
C ASP A 251 -5.76 11.17 10.14
N VAL A 252 -6.18 11.58 8.95
CA VAL A 252 -6.11 12.97 8.48
C VAL A 252 -6.96 13.90 9.35
N ARG A 253 -8.08 13.42 9.90
CA ARG A 253 -8.96 14.22 10.76
C ARG A 253 -8.27 14.57 12.08
N ALA A 254 -7.55 13.62 12.66
CA ALA A 254 -6.85 13.81 13.93
C ALA A 254 -5.80 14.92 13.89
N LEU A 255 -5.24 15.21 12.71
CA LEU A 255 -4.28 16.30 12.50
C LEU A 255 -4.81 17.66 12.96
N LEU A 256 -6.11 17.91 12.80
CA LEU A 256 -6.72 19.20 13.13
C LEU A 256 -6.68 19.50 14.64
N GLY A 257 -6.62 18.48 15.49
CA GLY A 257 -6.60 18.61 16.94
C GLY A 257 -5.23 18.30 17.55
N GLU A 258 -4.53 17.31 17.02
CA GLU A 258 -3.40 16.67 17.71
C GLU A 258 -2.04 16.93 17.04
N TYR A 259 -2.02 17.57 15.86
CA TYR A 259 -0.77 17.82 15.14
C TYR A 259 0.12 18.81 15.89
N ALA A 260 1.40 18.45 16.07
CA ALA A 260 2.39 19.30 16.71
C ALA A 260 3.73 19.20 15.98
N SER A 261 4.47 20.31 15.93
CA SER A 261 5.81 20.35 15.35
C SER A 261 6.79 19.50 16.16
N GLY A 262 7.68 18.79 15.47
CA GLY A 262 8.68 17.93 16.11
C GLY A 262 8.18 16.53 16.47
N THR A 263 6.94 16.18 16.13
CA THR A 263 6.42 14.81 16.20
C THR A 263 6.88 13.97 15.01
N GLU A 264 6.83 12.64 15.14
CA GLU A 264 7.10 11.71 14.04
C GLU A 264 6.19 11.98 12.83
N LEU A 265 4.91 12.27 13.09
CA LEU A 265 3.94 12.64 12.06
C LEU A 265 4.33 13.93 11.32
N SER A 266 4.87 14.92 12.04
CA SER A 266 5.37 16.14 11.41
C SER A 266 6.61 15.90 10.53
N ALA A 267 7.50 15.00 10.97
CA ALA A 267 8.65 14.58 10.17
C ALA A 267 8.21 13.83 8.91
N GLN A 268 7.16 13.01 8.99
CA GLN A 268 6.59 12.29 7.85
C GLN A 268 6.03 13.25 6.80
N ILE A 269 5.17 14.20 7.20
CA ILE A 269 4.56 15.18 6.27
C ILE A 269 5.64 16.10 5.67
N ARG A 270 6.61 16.55 6.47
CA ARG A 270 7.75 17.32 5.96
C ARG A 270 8.57 16.52 4.96
N GLY A 271 8.77 15.23 5.22
CA GLY A 271 9.44 14.31 4.31
C GLY A 271 8.74 14.21 2.95
N TYR A 272 7.40 14.23 2.90
CA TYR A 272 6.65 14.27 1.64
C TYR A 272 6.99 15.53 0.83
N ARG A 273 7.04 16.68 1.49
CA ARG A 273 7.44 17.95 0.86
C ARG A 273 8.88 17.91 0.34
N GLU A 274 9.82 17.46 1.17
CA GLU A 274 11.25 17.42 0.83
C GLU A 274 11.56 16.46 -0.31
N ARG A 275 10.81 15.35 -0.43
CA ARG A 275 10.97 14.36 -1.51
C ARG A 275 10.12 14.65 -2.74
N GLY A 276 9.31 15.71 -2.73
CA GLY A 276 8.44 16.06 -3.86
C GLY A 276 7.28 15.08 -4.08
N GLU A 277 6.81 14.41 -3.03
CA GLU A 277 5.66 13.50 -3.07
C GLU A 277 4.34 14.30 -3.08
N THR A 278 4.10 15.03 -4.18
CA THR A 278 2.98 15.96 -4.32
C THR A 278 1.63 15.25 -4.26
N ASP A 279 1.55 14.01 -4.72
CA ASP A 279 0.34 13.18 -4.71
C ASP A 279 -0.20 12.91 -3.29
N ARG A 280 0.69 12.72 -2.31
CA ARG A 280 0.32 12.52 -0.89
C ARG A 280 -0.13 13.81 -0.24
N LEU A 281 0.51 14.92 -0.59
CA LEU A 281 0.15 16.25 -0.09
C LEU A 281 -1.18 16.72 -0.69
N ASP A 282 -1.43 16.42 -1.97
CA ASP A 282 -2.69 16.69 -2.65
C ASP A 282 -3.83 15.89 -2.01
N GLU A 283 -3.61 14.60 -1.72
CA GLU A 283 -4.59 13.77 -1.01
C GLU A 283 -4.90 14.30 0.39
N LEU A 284 -3.87 14.72 1.13
CA LEU A 284 -4.02 15.32 2.45
C LEU A 284 -4.93 16.57 2.39
N THR A 285 -4.63 17.48 1.46
CA THR A 285 -5.43 18.69 1.24
C THR A 285 -6.85 18.35 0.81
N LYS A 286 -7.03 17.43 -0.14
CA LYS A 286 -8.34 17.00 -0.67
C LYS A 286 -9.25 16.44 0.43
N ARG A 287 -8.69 15.77 1.44
CA ARG A 287 -9.44 15.24 2.59
C ARG A 287 -9.74 16.30 3.65
N LEU A 288 -8.84 17.25 3.88
CA LEU A 288 -9.01 18.30 4.89
C LEU A 288 -9.95 19.43 4.45
N VAL A 289 -9.94 19.83 3.17
CA VAL A 289 -10.76 20.95 2.67
C VAL A 289 -12.25 20.77 3.00
N PRO A 290 -12.91 19.64 2.70
CA PRO A 290 -14.34 19.46 3.01
C PRO A 290 -14.65 19.52 4.52
N LEU A 291 -13.73 19.05 5.37
CA LEU A 291 -13.86 19.12 6.83
C LEU A 291 -13.80 20.57 7.33
N LEU A 292 -12.97 21.39 6.69
CA LEU A 292 -12.74 22.79 7.06
C LEU A 292 -13.76 23.75 6.45
N GLU A 293 -14.34 23.46 5.29
CA GLU A 293 -15.41 24.26 4.67
C GLU A 293 -16.80 23.92 5.24
N GLY A 294 -17.00 22.66 5.62
CA GLY A 294 -18.28 22.14 6.08
C GLY A 294 -18.67 22.59 7.50
N PRO A 295 -19.93 22.38 7.90
CA PRO A 295 -20.40 22.69 9.26
C PRO A 295 -19.71 21.84 10.35
N GLU A 296 -19.05 20.76 9.95
CA GLU A 296 -18.28 19.89 10.83
C GLU A 296 -17.11 20.61 11.52
N ALA A 297 -16.50 21.61 10.87
CA ALA A 297 -15.42 22.40 11.48
C ALA A 297 -15.86 23.04 12.80
N GLY A 298 -17.08 23.59 12.87
CA GLY A 298 -17.63 24.17 14.09
C GLY A 298 -17.84 23.12 15.20
N VAL A 299 -18.29 21.91 14.84
CA VAL A 299 -18.45 20.80 15.79
C VAL A 299 -17.10 20.35 16.34
N LEU A 300 -16.10 20.23 15.46
CA LEU A 300 -14.73 19.88 15.83
C LEU A 300 -14.12 20.93 16.76
N ALA A 301 -14.29 22.22 16.44
CA ALA A 301 -13.84 23.32 17.27
C ALA A 301 -14.46 23.28 18.68
N ALA A 302 -15.79 23.10 18.76
CA ALA A 302 -16.50 23.00 20.03
C ALA A 302 -16.04 21.81 20.90
N LYS A 303 -15.68 20.70 20.25
CA LYS A 303 -15.15 19.50 20.93
C LYS A 303 -13.64 19.55 21.20
N LYS A 304 -12.96 20.67 20.91
CA LYS A 304 -11.49 20.80 20.98
C LYS A 304 -10.71 19.80 20.11
N GLN A 305 -11.35 19.30 19.06
CA GLN A 305 -10.76 18.41 18.05
C GLN A 305 -10.25 19.18 16.81
N LEU A 306 -10.46 20.50 16.78
CA LEU A 306 -9.83 21.43 15.87
C LEU A 306 -9.24 22.57 16.70
N SER A 307 -7.93 22.79 16.61
CA SER A 307 -7.23 23.87 17.31
C SER A 307 -6.41 24.70 16.34
N LEU A 308 -6.36 26.03 16.55
CA LEU A 308 -5.55 26.91 15.70
C LEU A 308 -4.06 26.60 15.81
N GLY A 309 -3.57 26.15 16.97
CA GLY A 309 -2.17 25.77 17.15
C GLY A 309 -1.78 24.56 16.31
N SER A 310 -2.60 23.51 16.32
CA SER A 310 -2.36 22.29 15.54
C SER A 310 -2.49 22.55 14.04
N PHE A 311 -3.50 23.34 13.66
CA PHE A 311 -3.69 23.77 12.28
C PHE A 311 -2.51 24.59 11.76
N GLU A 312 -2.04 25.59 12.52
CA GLU A 312 -0.88 26.43 12.16
C GLU A 312 0.42 25.63 12.06
N ALA A 313 0.63 24.67 12.96
CA ALA A 313 1.76 23.76 12.90
C ALA A 313 1.73 22.95 11.59
N LEU A 314 0.56 22.43 11.20
CA LEU A 314 0.38 21.70 9.94
C LEU A 314 0.68 22.58 8.73
N LEU A 315 0.16 23.81 8.68
CA LEU A 315 0.42 24.76 7.61
C LEU A 315 1.92 25.07 7.43
N GLY A 316 2.71 25.00 8.51
CA GLY A 316 4.17 25.19 8.48
C GLY A 316 4.92 24.11 7.71
N ASP A 317 4.44 22.87 7.74
CA ASP A 317 5.07 21.74 7.05
C ASP A 317 4.55 21.56 5.60
N LEU A 318 3.47 22.22 5.20
CA LEU A 318 2.90 22.14 3.84
C LEU A 318 3.50 23.13 2.83
N PRO A 319 3.46 22.80 1.52
CA PRO A 319 3.73 23.75 0.42
C PRO A 319 2.76 24.95 0.41
N GLY A 320 3.15 26.02 -0.29
CA GLY A 320 2.42 27.29 -0.29
C GLY A 320 1.00 27.21 -0.85
N ASP A 321 0.80 26.52 -1.97
CA ASP A 321 -0.49 26.32 -2.62
C ASP A 321 -1.47 25.50 -1.77
N HIS A 322 -0.98 24.44 -1.13
CA HIS A 322 -1.74 23.60 -0.20
C HIS A 322 -2.14 24.39 1.04
N ARG A 323 -1.19 25.15 1.60
CA ARG A 323 -1.41 26.05 2.73
C ARG A 323 -2.50 27.08 2.40
N GLU A 324 -2.44 27.71 1.23
CA GLU A 324 -3.43 28.71 0.82
C GLU A 324 -4.84 28.12 0.74
N ARG A 325 -5.01 26.96 0.10
CA ARG A 325 -6.30 26.25 0.01
C ARG A 325 -6.89 25.95 1.38
N LEU A 326 -6.11 25.41 2.30
CA LEU A 326 -6.60 25.10 3.66
C LEU A 326 -6.95 26.36 4.45
N GLN A 327 -6.15 27.43 4.31
CA GLN A 327 -6.44 28.69 4.97
C GLN A 327 -7.71 29.35 4.45
N GLU A 328 -7.96 29.27 3.14
CA GLU A 328 -9.18 29.76 2.52
C GLU A 328 -10.41 28.98 2.98
N ALA A 329 -10.32 27.64 2.97
CA ALA A 329 -11.37 26.74 3.46
C ALA A 329 -11.81 27.07 4.89
N LEU A 330 -10.86 27.16 5.82
CA LEU A 330 -11.18 27.49 7.22
C LEU A 330 -11.60 28.95 7.39
N GLY A 331 -10.90 29.90 6.76
CA GLY A 331 -11.15 31.33 6.93
C GLY A 331 -12.54 31.78 6.46
N ASN A 332 -13.11 31.08 5.47
CA ASN A 332 -14.46 31.35 4.97
C ASN A 332 -15.56 30.62 5.76
N ASN A 333 -15.22 29.82 6.78
CA ASN A 333 -16.19 29.01 7.50
C ASN A 333 -16.88 29.78 8.65
N ALA A 334 -18.17 30.07 8.47
CA ALA A 334 -18.98 30.76 9.48
C ALA A 334 -19.27 29.93 10.74
N THR A 335 -19.10 28.61 10.73
CA THR A 335 -19.30 27.76 11.92
C THR A 335 -18.08 27.72 12.82
N ALA A 336 -16.91 28.11 12.32
CA ALA A 336 -15.63 28.03 13.03
C ALA A 336 -15.17 29.37 13.62
N ILE A 337 -15.98 30.43 13.56
CA ILE A 337 -15.64 31.79 14.04
C ILE A 337 -15.20 31.78 15.51
N ALA A 338 -15.75 30.87 16.33
CA ALA A 338 -15.41 30.76 17.75
C ALA A 338 -13.92 30.39 18.01
N LEU A 339 -13.18 29.96 17.00
CA LEU A 339 -11.74 29.68 17.12
C LEU A 339 -10.90 30.95 17.32
N VAL A 340 -11.36 32.11 16.85
CA VAL A 340 -10.63 33.37 16.97
C VAL A 340 -11.14 34.21 18.13
N ASP A 341 -10.20 34.77 18.87
CA ASP A 341 -10.45 35.68 20.00
C ASP A 341 -10.51 37.15 19.53
N VAL A 342 -11.35 37.41 18.52
CA VAL A 342 -11.71 38.75 18.03
C VAL A 342 -13.20 38.72 17.69
N THR A 343 -13.98 39.53 18.37
CA THR A 343 -15.43 39.59 18.18
C THR A 343 -15.81 40.60 17.09
N PRO A 344 -16.94 40.40 16.39
CA PRO A 344 -17.46 41.38 15.44
C PRO A 344 -17.66 42.78 16.04
N GLN A 345 -18.04 42.86 17.33
CA GLN A 345 -18.25 44.13 18.02
C GLN A 345 -16.96 44.91 18.21
N GLU A 346 -15.85 44.23 18.53
CA GLU A 346 -14.55 44.88 18.64
C GLU A 346 -14.10 45.44 17.29
N LEU A 347 -14.40 44.75 16.18
CA LEU A 347 -14.06 45.19 14.82
C LEU A 347 -14.83 46.43 14.36
N ILE A 348 -16.03 46.69 14.90
CA ILE A 348 -16.87 47.83 14.47
C ILE A 348 -16.97 48.95 15.49
N HIS A 349 -16.68 48.72 16.78
CA HIS A 349 -16.77 49.76 17.81
C HIS A 349 -15.40 50.19 18.33
N ASN A 350 -14.44 49.26 18.45
CA ASN A 350 -13.18 49.46 19.17
C ASN A 350 -11.95 49.01 18.35
N TYR A 351 -12.03 49.11 17.01
CA TYR A 351 -10.94 48.63 16.16
C TYR A 351 -9.78 49.62 16.13
N ALA A 352 -10.04 50.88 15.78
CA ALA A 352 -9.01 51.90 15.63
C ALA A 352 -8.29 52.17 16.96
N GLY A 353 -7.00 51.88 17.03
CA GLY A 353 -6.15 51.96 18.22
C GLY A 353 -6.34 50.82 19.23
N GLY A 354 -7.24 49.86 18.95
CA GLY A 354 -7.64 48.81 19.89
C GLY A 354 -6.77 47.54 19.85
N LEU A 355 -7.09 46.59 20.72
CA LEU A 355 -6.44 45.28 20.76
C LEU A 355 -6.75 44.44 19.50
N ALA A 356 -7.97 44.55 18.96
CA ALA A 356 -8.38 43.85 17.75
C ALA A 356 -7.53 44.27 16.54
N GLU A 357 -7.23 45.56 16.38
CA GLU A 357 -6.33 46.04 15.32
C GLU A 357 -4.93 45.48 15.45
N LYS A 358 -4.36 45.46 16.67
CA LYS A 358 -3.04 44.84 16.91
C LYS A 358 -3.04 43.35 16.54
N LYS A 359 -4.10 42.61 16.90
CA LYS A 359 -4.26 41.18 16.55
C LYS A 359 -4.38 40.98 15.03
N ILE A 360 -5.26 41.73 14.35
CA ILE A 360 -5.46 41.63 12.90
C ILE A 360 -4.16 41.95 12.16
N ARG A 361 -3.46 43.03 12.51
CA ARG A 361 -2.15 43.36 11.89
C ARG A 361 -1.12 42.27 12.11
N ALA A 362 -1.04 41.71 13.31
CA ALA A 362 -0.13 40.61 13.62
C ALA A 362 -0.45 39.35 12.80
N TRP A 363 -1.73 38.98 12.67
CA TRP A 363 -2.15 37.83 11.86
C TRP A 363 -1.96 38.07 10.36
N ASN A 364 -2.19 39.30 9.89
CA ASN A 364 -2.01 39.66 8.49
C ASN A 364 -0.53 39.67 8.07
N GLY A 365 0.39 39.93 9.00
CA GLY A 365 1.84 39.85 8.75
C GLY A 365 2.43 38.43 8.81
N ASP A 366 1.66 37.44 9.31
CA ASP A 366 2.11 36.06 9.47
C ASP A 366 1.47 35.16 8.39
N PRO A 367 2.25 34.57 7.47
CA PRO A 367 1.73 33.69 6.41
C PRO A 367 0.95 32.47 6.92
N LEU A 368 1.18 32.03 8.16
CA LEU A 368 0.52 30.87 8.76
C LEU A 368 -0.81 31.25 9.44
N LYS A 369 -1.09 32.53 9.67
CA LYS A 369 -2.26 33.00 10.46
C LYS A 369 -3.31 33.73 9.64
N GLN A 370 -3.23 33.71 8.32
CA GLN A 370 -4.15 34.42 7.43
C GLN A 370 -5.60 33.96 7.58
N HIS A 371 -5.80 32.66 7.84
CA HIS A 371 -7.13 32.09 8.13
C HIS A 371 -7.81 32.74 9.35
N ARG A 372 -7.06 33.26 10.34
CA ARG A 372 -7.64 33.97 11.49
C ARG A 372 -8.26 35.30 11.08
N VAL A 373 -7.61 36.03 10.18
CA VAL A 373 -8.16 37.26 9.57
C VAL A 373 -9.43 36.93 8.80
N GLY A 374 -9.40 35.84 8.01
CA GLY A 374 -10.57 35.30 7.33
C GLY A 374 -11.73 35.02 8.28
N LEU A 375 -11.52 34.23 9.34
CA LEU A 375 -12.55 33.89 10.33
C LEU A 375 -13.15 35.13 11.01
N ALA A 376 -12.31 36.10 11.39
CA ALA A 376 -12.76 37.35 12.01
C ALA A 376 -13.65 38.16 11.06
N LEU A 377 -13.27 38.26 9.79
CA LEU A 377 -14.04 38.96 8.76
C LEU A 377 -15.32 38.20 8.36
N THR A 378 -15.27 36.87 8.31
CA THR A 378 -16.44 36.01 8.12
C THR A 378 -17.45 36.20 9.24
N GLY A 379 -16.98 36.27 10.50
CA GLY A 379 -17.83 36.59 11.63
C GLY A 379 -18.40 38.00 11.61
N LEU A 380 -17.61 38.98 11.19
CA LEU A 380 -18.08 40.34 10.98
C LEU A 380 -19.18 40.40 9.91
N ARG A 381 -19.00 39.73 8.77
CA ARG A 381 -20.01 39.68 7.70
C ARG A 381 -21.32 39.09 8.22
N ALA A 382 -21.26 37.93 8.87
CA ALA A 382 -22.43 37.29 9.46
C ALA A 382 -23.12 38.18 10.51
N HIS A 383 -22.36 38.93 11.29
CA HIS A 383 -22.88 39.89 12.25
C HIS A 383 -23.60 41.07 11.59
N LEU A 384 -22.99 41.67 10.57
CA LEU A 384 -23.58 42.79 9.82
C LEU A 384 -24.86 42.37 9.09
N GLU A 385 -24.88 41.19 8.48
CA GLU A 385 -26.08 40.67 7.80
C GLU A 385 -27.24 40.47 8.80
N ARG A 386 -26.95 39.92 9.99
CA ARG A 386 -27.96 39.74 11.06
C ARG A 386 -28.47 41.07 11.63
N GLN A 387 -27.61 42.08 11.78
CA GLN A 387 -27.96 43.37 12.38
C GLN A 387 -28.42 44.44 11.38
N SER A 388 -28.39 44.15 10.08
CA SER A 388 -28.74 45.06 8.98
C SER A 388 -30.12 45.73 9.06
N ALA A 389 -31.02 45.20 9.89
CA ALA A 389 -32.34 45.77 10.20
C ALA A 389 -32.28 47.01 11.12
N THR A 390 -31.15 47.32 11.76
CA THR A 390 -30.99 48.50 12.62
C THR A 390 -30.46 49.70 11.83
N ALA A 391 -31.25 50.77 11.72
CA ALA A 391 -30.88 51.99 11.01
C ALA A 391 -29.61 52.67 11.58
N ASP A 392 -29.31 52.41 12.86
CA ASP A 392 -28.23 53.04 13.62
C ASP A 392 -26.83 52.62 13.16
N LEU A 393 -26.64 51.36 12.75
CA LEU A 393 -25.33 50.87 12.26
C LEU A 393 -24.88 51.55 10.98
N LYS A 394 -25.82 51.85 10.07
CA LYS A 394 -25.52 52.46 8.75
C LYS A 394 -25.03 53.90 8.88
N ARG A 395 -25.46 54.61 9.92
CA ARG A 395 -25.15 56.02 10.16
C ARG A 395 -24.08 56.24 11.23
N SER A 396 -23.69 55.19 11.95
CA SER A 396 -22.66 55.28 12.99
C SER A 396 -21.29 55.65 12.40
N ASN A 397 -20.83 56.85 12.71
CA ASN A 397 -19.50 57.31 12.32
C ASN A 397 -18.39 56.43 12.92
N VAL A 398 -18.61 55.87 14.12
CA VAL A 398 -17.66 54.96 14.78
C VAL A 398 -17.47 53.69 13.94
N VAL A 399 -18.57 53.05 13.54
CA VAL A 399 -18.57 51.83 12.72
C VAL A 399 -17.92 52.09 11.37
N ARG A 400 -18.32 53.16 10.70
CA ARG A 400 -17.79 53.51 9.38
C ARG A 400 -16.30 53.84 9.43
N THR A 401 -15.83 54.49 10.50
CA THR A 401 -14.40 54.79 10.71
C THR A 401 -13.61 53.51 10.98
N CYS A 402 -14.09 52.64 11.87
CA CYS A 402 -13.44 51.35 12.15
C CYS A 402 -13.29 50.49 10.89
N LEU A 403 -14.36 50.38 10.09
CA LEU A 403 -14.32 49.67 8.81
C LEU A 403 -13.36 50.31 7.79
N GLY A 404 -13.25 51.64 7.77
CA GLY A 404 -12.32 52.35 6.91
C GLY A 404 -10.85 52.19 7.32
N VAL A 405 -10.58 51.94 8.60
CA VAL A 405 -9.26 51.60 9.12
C VAL A 405 -8.93 50.11 8.89
N LEU A 406 -9.91 49.23 9.01
CA LEU A 406 -9.76 47.77 8.85
C LEU A 406 -9.45 47.35 7.41
N LEU A 407 -10.24 47.81 6.44
CA LEU A 407 -10.17 47.33 5.05
C LEU A 407 -8.77 47.46 4.40
N PRO A 408 -8.02 48.56 4.58
CA PRO A 408 -6.66 48.67 4.03
C PRO A 408 -5.62 47.77 4.71
N GLN A 409 -5.92 47.21 5.88
CA GLN A 409 -4.97 46.43 6.69
C GLN A 409 -5.06 44.92 6.44
N VAL A 410 -6.02 44.47 5.64
CA VAL A 410 -6.27 43.05 5.37
C VAL A 410 -6.08 42.75 3.90
N HIS A 411 -5.61 41.53 3.58
CA HIS A 411 -5.45 41.11 2.19
C HIS A 411 -6.78 41.17 1.40
N GLU A 412 -6.67 41.49 0.11
CA GLU A 412 -7.81 41.68 -0.80
C GLU A 412 -8.79 40.50 -0.80
N ARG A 413 -8.29 39.26 -0.78
CA ARG A 413 -9.11 38.03 -0.72
C ARG A 413 -10.10 38.01 0.45
N TRP A 414 -9.75 38.62 1.58
CA TRP A 414 -10.62 38.70 2.75
C TRP A 414 -11.43 39.99 2.79
N ALA A 415 -10.89 41.07 2.24
CA ALA A 415 -11.54 42.37 2.18
C ALA A 415 -12.75 42.37 1.22
N LEU A 416 -12.61 41.80 0.02
CA LEU A 416 -13.62 41.85 -1.04
C LEU A 416 -14.99 41.31 -0.61
N PRO A 417 -15.10 40.12 0.01
CA PRO A 417 -16.40 39.62 0.46
C PRO A 417 -17.07 40.51 1.51
N LEU A 418 -16.28 41.15 2.37
CA LEU A 418 -16.80 42.12 3.34
C LEU A 418 -17.28 43.39 2.63
N VAL A 419 -16.51 43.93 1.67
CA VAL A 419 -16.89 45.10 0.87
C VAL A 419 -18.22 44.85 0.14
N ASP A 420 -18.40 43.68 -0.47
CA ASP A 420 -19.64 43.35 -1.17
C ASP A 420 -20.83 43.19 -0.21
N THR A 421 -20.58 42.67 0.99
CA THR A 421 -21.58 42.65 2.07
C THR A 421 -21.96 44.07 2.47
N MET A 422 -20.98 44.96 2.67
CA MET A 422 -21.22 46.37 3.03
C MET A 422 -21.98 47.12 1.94
N LYS A 423 -21.65 46.92 0.66
CA LYS A 423 -22.37 47.50 -0.49
C LYS A 423 -23.83 47.10 -0.50
N ARG A 424 -24.13 45.80 -0.35
CA ARG A 424 -25.52 45.29 -0.25
C ARG A 424 -26.28 45.91 0.92
N LEU A 425 -25.60 46.16 2.04
CA LEU A 425 -26.21 46.74 3.25
C LEU A 425 -26.27 48.28 3.24
N GLY A 426 -25.62 48.95 2.29
CA GLY A 426 -25.54 50.41 2.19
C GLY A 426 -24.59 51.06 3.21
N ILE A 427 -23.56 50.35 3.65
CA ILE A 427 -22.57 50.86 4.62
C ILE A 427 -21.36 51.41 3.86
N THR A 428 -21.07 52.69 4.01
CA THR A 428 -19.91 53.34 3.35
C THR A 428 -18.81 53.63 4.38
N PRO A 429 -17.63 53.00 4.32
CA PRO A 429 -16.55 53.24 5.27
C PRO A 429 -15.98 54.67 5.12
N ILE A 430 -15.57 55.27 6.24
CA ILE A 430 -14.90 56.57 6.28
C ILE A 430 -13.41 56.29 6.35
N ARG A 431 -12.65 56.71 5.32
CA ARG A 431 -11.20 56.57 5.35
C ARG A 431 -10.62 57.56 6.37
N PRO A 432 -9.75 57.13 7.29
CA PRO A 432 -9.00 58.05 8.12
C PRO A 432 -8.15 58.97 7.21
N GLN A 433 -8.07 60.26 7.58
CA GLN A 433 -7.26 61.26 6.87
C GLN A 433 -5.76 61.01 7.04
#